data_AF-A0A6C0H5Q8-F1
#
_entry.id   AF-A0A6C0H5Q8-F1
#
_cell.length_a   1.000
_cell.length_b   1.000
_cell.length_c   1.000
_cell.angle_alpha   90.00
_cell.angle_beta   90.00
_cell.angle_gamma   90.00
#
_symmetry.space_group_name_H-M   'P 1'
#
loop_
_entity.id
_entity.type
_entity.pdbx_description
1 polymer ?
#
loop_
_entity_poly.entity_id
_entity_poly.type
_entity_poly.pdbx_seq_one_letter_code
_entity_poly.pdbx_strand_id
1 'polypeptide(L)'
;MCFDAKTSLITFMVSLVCFIILIFFGKDKNDLFAGVITILIGLMQGLEYIIWNNQNCNKVNHYASILIIFLLYLQPIISCIVYGYLFGSINLFIECVLMTLITGYIIWWLNKRRLCSKPSNGSCRLVWSPFSVLYHTNMKSFGLLMSFLFFYFYIILRMFFRKRDWGIKYPFRFWILPISFIIASIYCWIVNGVFNSIDIFGSVWCFMAVGFGIVSILHL
;
A
#
# COMPACT_ATOMS: atom_id res chain seq x y z
N MET A 1 -7.95 6.92 -2.16
CA MET A 1 -7.22 6.88 -3.44
C MET A 1 -6.89 8.32 -3.73
N CYS A 2 -5.83 8.61 -4.45
CA CYS A 2 -5.59 10.00 -4.81
C CYS A 2 -6.72 10.48 -5.75
N PHE A 3 -7.03 11.76 -5.64
CA PHE A 3 -8.31 12.32 -6.09
C PHE A 3 -8.44 12.43 -7.61
N ASP A 4 -7.31 12.50 -8.31
CA ASP A 4 -7.24 12.69 -9.76
C ASP A 4 -5.87 12.27 -10.31
N ALA A 5 -5.74 12.22 -11.64
CA ALA A 5 -4.50 11.87 -12.34
C ALA A 5 -3.30 12.73 -11.91
N LYS A 6 -3.49 14.05 -11.84
CA LYS A 6 -2.42 15.00 -11.55
C LYS A 6 -1.91 14.80 -10.12
N THR A 7 -2.82 14.63 -9.16
CA THR A 7 -2.48 14.34 -7.77
C THR A 7 -1.74 13.00 -7.65
N SER A 8 -2.22 11.92 -8.29
CA SER A 8 -1.54 10.62 -8.29
C SER A 8 -0.12 10.72 -8.86
N LEU A 9 0.08 11.46 -9.96
CA LEU A 9 1.40 11.66 -10.56
C LEU A 9 2.34 12.45 -9.65
N ILE A 10 1.87 13.57 -9.08
CA ILE A 10 2.67 14.39 -8.16
C ILE A 10 3.09 13.54 -6.95
N THR A 11 2.16 12.80 -6.35
CA THR A 11 2.47 11.93 -5.23
C THR A 11 3.48 10.86 -5.60
N PHE A 12 3.34 10.21 -6.76
CA PHE A 12 4.33 9.24 -7.24
C PHE A 12 5.72 9.87 -7.39
N MET A 13 5.81 11.06 -7.99
CA MET A 13 7.08 11.78 -8.16
C MET A 13 7.71 12.16 -6.81
N VAL A 14 6.91 12.61 -5.85
CA VAL A 14 7.38 12.88 -4.48
C VAL A 14 7.94 11.60 -3.85
N SER A 15 7.22 10.47 -3.93
CA SER A 15 7.71 9.20 -3.40
C SER A 15 9.00 8.75 -4.09
N LEU A 16 9.11 8.93 -5.41
CA LEU A 16 10.29 8.56 -6.20
C LEU A 16 11.52 9.38 -5.80
N VAL A 17 11.37 10.71 -5.68
CA VAL A 17 12.44 11.59 -5.19
C VAL A 17 12.85 11.19 -3.78
N CYS A 18 11.87 10.93 -2.91
CA CYS A 18 12.17 10.53 -1.55
C CYS A 18 12.93 9.19 -1.47
N PHE A 19 12.53 8.23 -2.29
CA PHE A 19 13.22 6.95 -2.45
C PHE A 19 14.67 7.16 -2.89
N ILE A 20 14.91 7.96 -3.93
CA ILE A 20 16.27 8.26 -4.41
C ILE A 20 17.11 8.87 -3.28
N ILE A 21 16.55 9.83 -2.53
CA ILE A 21 17.25 10.45 -1.41
C ILE A 21 17.61 9.41 -0.34
N LEU A 22 16.66 8.56 0.07
CA LEU A 22 16.86 7.55 1.11
C LEU A 22 17.87 6.46 0.70
N ILE A 23 17.87 6.05 -0.56
CA ILE A 23 18.79 5.01 -1.05
C ILE A 23 20.22 5.53 -1.21
N PHE A 24 20.40 6.72 -1.79
CA PHE A 24 21.73 7.23 -2.14
C PHE A 24 22.38 8.08 -1.04
N PHE A 25 21.58 8.76 -0.23
CA PHE A 25 22.06 9.67 0.82
C PHE A 25 21.73 9.19 2.24
N GLY A 26 20.96 8.09 2.37
CA GLY A 26 20.70 7.44 3.65
C GLY A 26 21.98 6.95 4.31
N LYS A 27 22.09 7.14 5.63
CA LYS A 27 23.32 6.83 6.39
C LYS A 27 23.29 5.44 7.00
N ASP A 28 22.12 4.84 7.13
CA ASP A 28 21.97 3.55 7.78
C ASP A 28 21.02 2.60 7.03
N LYS A 29 20.97 1.37 7.54
CA LYS A 29 20.09 0.31 7.00
C LYS A 29 18.60 0.66 7.13
N ASN A 30 18.24 1.52 8.06
CA ASN A 30 16.86 1.93 8.31
C ASN A 30 16.37 2.86 7.20
N ASP A 31 17.25 3.73 6.71
CA ASP A 31 16.99 4.61 5.57
C ASP A 31 16.83 3.80 4.29
N LEU A 32 17.70 2.80 4.05
CA LEU A 32 17.57 1.91 2.90
C LEU A 32 16.23 1.17 2.94
N PHE A 33 15.87 0.62 4.10
CA PHE A 33 14.60 -0.07 4.28
C PHE A 33 13.41 0.89 4.04
N ALA A 34 13.44 2.07 4.65
CA ALA A 34 12.40 3.09 4.46
C ALA A 34 12.29 3.48 2.98
N GLY A 35 13.40 3.67 2.28
CA GLY A 35 13.41 3.94 0.84
C GLY A 35 12.64 2.88 0.06
N VAL A 36 12.93 1.59 0.28
CA VAL A 36 12.22 0.51 -0.41
C VAL A 36 10.71 0.55 -0.11
N ILE A 37 10.30 0.78 1.14
CA ILE A 37 8.88 0.93 1.48
C ILE A 37 8.27 2.15 0.77
N THR A 38 8.96 3.30 0.76
CA THR A 38 8.51 4.53 0.10
C THR A 38 8.21 4.29 -1.38
N ILE A 39 9.10 3.61 -2.13
CA ILE A 39 8.86 3.36 -3.55
C ILE A 39 7.76 2.33 -3.77
N LEU A 40 7.65 1.31 -2.93
CA LEU A 40 6.58 0.31 -3.02
C LEU A 40 5.18 0.95 -2.82
N ILE A 41 5.07 1.89 -1.88
CA ILE A 41 3.85 2.68 -1.69
C ILE A 41 3.65 3.66 -2.85
N GLY A 42 4.71 4.33 -3.32
CA GLY A 42 4.66 5.25 -4.46
C GLY A 42 4.18 4.59 -5.74
N LEU A 43 4.63 3.36 -6.04
CA LEU A 43 4.24 2.61 -7.24
C LEU A 43 2.71 2.40 -7.33
N MET A 44 2.00 2.32 -6.21
CA MET A 44 0.54 2.28 -6.19
C MET A 44 -0.06 3.55 -6.83
N GLN A 45 0.53 4.72 -6.57
CA GLN A 45 0.09 5.99 -7.14
C GLN A 45 0.43 6.10 -8.62
N GLY A 46 1.55 5.51 -9.06
CA GLY A 46 1.85 5.34 -10.48
C GLY A 46 0.77 4.53 -11.21
N LEU A 47 0.27 3.44 -10.59
CA LEU A 47 -0.83 2.65 -11.15
C LEU A 47 -2.16 3.40 -11.15
N GLU A 48 -2.46 4.15 -10.09
CA GLU A 48 -3.65 5.01 -10.06
C GLU A 48 -3.61 6.07 -11.15
N TYR A 49 -2.45 6.68 -11.43
CA TYR A 49 -2.30 7.63 -12.54
C TYR A 49 -2.66 7.01 -13.89
N ILE A 50 -2.17 5.78 -14.16
CA ILE A 50 -2.48 5.06 -15.41
C ILE A 50 -3.98 4.80 -15.53
N ILE A 51 -4.63 4.42 -14.43
CA ILE A 51 -6.08 4.19 -14.41
C ILE A 51 -6.83 5.52 -14.59
N TRP A 52 -6.40 6.59 -13.92
CA TRP A 52 -7.01 7.91 -14.02
C TRP A 52 -7.03 8.43 -15.45
N ASN A 53 -5.93 8.26 -16.18
CA ASN A 53 -5.83 8.62 -17.60
C ASN A 53 -6.65 7.72 -18.54
N ASN A 54 -7.12 6.58 -18.07
CA ASN A 54 -7.84 5.61 -18.89
C ASN A 54 -9.07 5.05 -18.16
N GLN A 55 -10.17 5.81 -18.24
CA GLN A 55 -11.46 5.45 -17.65
C GLN A 55 -12.26 4.43 -18.46
N ASN A 56 -11.82 4.13 -19.68
CA ASN A 56 -12.44 3.10 -20.51
C ASN A 56 -12.07 1.73 -19.95
N CYS A 57 -13.05 0.83 -19.83
CA CYS A 57 -12.82 -0.54 -19.36
C CYS A 57 -12.20 -1.40 -20.47
N ASN A 58 -10.98 -1.05 -20.84
CA ASN A 58 -10.14 -1.76 -21.81
C ASN A 58 -9.09 -2.60 -21.07
N LYS A 59 -8.23 -3.29 -21.85
CA LYS A 59 -7.17 -4.15 -21.30
C LYS A 59 -6.23 -3.40 -20.36
N VAL A 60 -5.90 -2.14 -20.66
CA VAL A 60 -4.96 -1.35 -19.85
C VAL A 60 -5.54 -1.04 -18.47
N ASN A 61 -6.77 -0.53 -18.37
CA ASN A 61 -7.42 -0.29 -17.08
C ASN A 61 -7.60 -1.61 -16.30
N HIS A 62 -8.01 -2.68 -16.99
CA HIS A 62 -8.18 -3.99 -16.39
C HIS A 62 -6.90 -4.52 -15.73
N TYR A 63 -5.78 -4.54 -16.48
CA TYR A 63 -4.51 -5.02 -15.94
C TYR A 63 -3.95 -4.10 -14.87
N ALA A 64 -4.04 -2.77 -15.03
CA ALA A 64 -3.61 -1.82 -14.01
C ALA A 64 -4.41 -2.00 -12.70
N SER A 65 -5.71 -2.24 -12.80
CA SER A 65 -6.59 -2.52 -11.66
C SER A 65 -6.18 -3.79 -10.92
N ILE A 66 -5.85 -4.87 -11.64
CA ILE A 66 -5.38 -6.12 -11.02
C ILE A 66 -3.98 -5.93 -10.43
N LEU A 67 -3.12 -5.18 -11.10
CA LEU A 67 -1.75 -4.96 -10.67
C LEU A 67 -1.67 -4.22 -9.34
N ILE A 68 -2.67 -3.39 -9.00
CA ILE A 68 -2.81 -2.81 -7.66
C ILE A 68 -2.88 -3.90 -6.59
N ILE A 69 -3.72 -4.92 -6.79
CA ILE A 69 -3.83 -6.03 -5.83
C ILE A 69 -2.50 -6.79 -5.78
N PHE A 70 -1.93 -7.13 -6.93
CA PHE A 70 -0.62 -7.77 -6.97
C PHE A 70 0.44 -6.99 -6.19
N LEU A 71 0.52 -5.68 -6.41
CA LEU A 71 1.49 -4.81 -5.76
C LEU A 71 1.27 -4.78 -4.25
N LEU A 72 0.03 -4.60 -3.77
CA LEU A 72 -0.29 -4.63 -2.34
C LEU A 72 0.21 -5.92 -1.67
N TYR A 73 -0.03 -7.08 -2.28
CA TYR A 73 0.44 -8.36 -1.75
C TYR A 73 1.96 -8.53 -1.84
N LEU A 74 2.60 -7.91 -2.83
CA LEU A 74 4.05 -7.92 -3.00
C LEU A 74 4.77 -7.05 -1.96
N GLN A 75 4.14 -5.97 -1.47
CA GLN A 75 4.74 -5.06 -0.49
C GLN A 75 5.27 -5.79 0.77
N PRO A 76 4.48 -6.58 1.52
CA PRO A 76 4.98 -7.27 2.71
C PRO A 76 6.06 -8.31 2.38
N ILE A 77 5.96 -8.99 1.24
CA ILE A 77 6.96 -9.99 0.83
C ILE A 77 8.33 -9.32 0.61
N ILE A 78 8.36 -8.23 -0.18
CA ILE A 78 9.60 -7.48 -0.41
C ILE A 78 10.10 -6.89 0.91
N SER A 79 9.21 -6.38 1.76
CA SER A 79 9.56 -5.84 3.08
C SER A 79 10.25 -6.90 3.93
N CYS A 80 9.73 -8.13 3.99
CA CYS A 80 10.37 -9.22 4.71
C CYS A 80 11.74 -9.59 4.17
N ILE A 81 11.88 -9.69 2.84
CA ILE A 81 13.15 -10.03 2.18
C ILE A 81 14.19 -8.96 2.48
N VAL A 82 13.86 -7.69 2.28
CA VAL A 82 14.78 -6.57 2.49
C VAL A 82 15.13 -6.42 3.96
N TYR A 83 14.17 -6.58 4.88
CA TYR A 83 14.46 -6.57 6.31
C TYR A 83 15.40 -7.71 6.70
N GLY A 84 15.15 -8.94 6.23
CA GLY A 84 15.99 -10.10 6.50
C GLY A 84 17.42 -9.91 5.99
N TYR A 85 17.56 -9.34 4.79
CA TYR A 85 18.86 -8.98 4.20
C TYR A 85 19.61 -7.93 5.04
N LEU A 86 18.92 -6.86 5.45
CA LEU A 86 19.56 -5.74 6.14
C LEU A 86 19.88 -6.07 7.61
N PHE A 87 18.92 -6.63 8.34
CA PHE A 87 18.97 -6.74 9.80
C PHE A 87 19.26 -8.16 10.30
N GLY A 88 19.44 -9.14 9.40
CA GLY A 88 19.66 -10.53 9.76
C GLY A 88 18.36 -11.33 9.92
N SER A 89 18.50 -12.66 10.01
CA SER A 89 17.43 -13.57 9.58
C SER A 89 16.14 -13.48 10.40
N ILE A 90 15.07 -13.06 9.74
CA ILE A 90 13.73 -13.56 10.08
C ILE A 90 13.47 -14.77 9.19
N ASN A 91 13.35 -15.97 9.78
CA ASN A 91 12.84 -17.11 9.03
C ASN A 91 11.34 -16.90 8.83
N LEU A 92 10.98 -16.33 7.68
CA LEU A 92 9.61 -16.10 7.21
C LEU A 92 9.36 -16.79 5.87
N PHE A 93 10.18 -17.77 5.51
CA PHE A 93 10.15 -18.40 4.20
C PHE A 93 8.80 -19.07 3.95
N ILE A 94 8.29 -19.83 4.92
CA ILE A 94 7.01 -20.54 4.82
C ILE A 94 5.85 -19.55 4.65
N GLU A 95 5.84 -18.47 5.42
CA GLU A 95 4.83 -17.43 5.36
C GLU A 95 4.86 -16.69 4.01
N CYS A 96 6.04 -16.37 3.48
CA CYS A 96 6.19 -15.75 2.18
C CYS A 96 5.71 -16.68 1.05
N VAL A 97 6.03 -17.97 1.11
CA VAL A 97 5.57 -18.97 0.13
C VAL A 97 4.04 -19.08 0.18
N LEU A 98 3.47 -19.23 1.37
CA LEU A 98 2.01 -19.34 1.55
C LEU A 98 1.30 -18.09 1.03
N MET A 99 1.79 -16.90 1.37
CA MET A 99 1.25 -15.64 0.87
C MET A 99 1.33 -15.56 -0.65
N THR A 100 2.46 -15.96 -1.26
CA THR A 100 2.61 -15.97 -2.71
C THR A 100 1.58 -16.87 -3.39
N LEU A 101 1.34 -18.08 -2.86
CA LEU A 101 0.34 -19.01 -3.39
C LEU A 101 -1.08 -18.43 -3.27
N ILE A 102 -1.42 -17.84 -2.12
CA ILE A 102 -2.71 -17.19 -1.89
C ILE A 102 -2.91 -16.02 -2.86
N THR A 103 -1.90 -15.16 -3.00
CA THR A 103 -1.93 -14.03 -3.94
C THR A 103 -2.10 -14.50 -5.38
N GLY A 104 -1.37 -15.54 -5.80
CA GLY A 104 -1.51 -16.12 -7.13
C GLY A 104 -2.93 -16.61 -7.41
N TYR A 105 -3.54 -17.32 -6.45
CA TYR A 105 -4.92 -17.76 -6.55
C TYR A 105 -5.91 -16.58 -6.66
N ILE A 106 -5.77 -15.56 -5.80
CA ILE A 106 -6.64 -14.38 -5.80
C ILE A 106 -6.54 -13.64 -7.15
N ILE A 107 -5.33 -13.41 -7.65
CA ILE A 107 -5.11 -12.72 -8.93
C ILE A 107 -5.71 -13.51 -10.08
N TRP A 108 -5.47 -14.82 -10.13
CA TRP A 108 -6.04 -15.68 -11.16
C TRP A 108 -7.57 -15.61 -11.17
N TRP A 109 -8.20 -15.63 -9.99
CA TRP A 109 -9.65 -15.53 -9.85
C TRP A 109 -10.20 -14.16 -10.25
N LEU A 110 -9.52 -13.06 -9.85
CA LEU A 110 -9.90 -11.69 -10.22
C LEU A 110 -9.75 -11.44 -11.72
N ASN A 111 -8.71 -11.99 -12.34
CA ASN A 111 -8.43 -11.84 -13.77
C ASN A 111 -9.55 -12.37 -14.66
N LYS A 112 -10.27 -13.41 -14.24
CA LYS A 112 -11.42 -13.95 -14.98
C LYS A 112 -12.63 -13.01 -15.03
N ARG A 113 -12.71 -11.99 -14.17
CA ARG A 113 -13.90 -11.17 -13.97
C ARG A 113 -13.92 -9.84 -14.75
N ARG A 114 -12.93 -9.55 -15.59
CA ARG A 114 -12.83 -8.30 -16.39
C ARG A 114 -13.07 -7.03 -15.55
N LEU A 115 -12.43 -6.96 -14.39
CA LEU A 115 -12.59 -5.88 -13.42
C LEU A 115 -11.85 -4.62 -13.87
N CYS A 116 -12.50 -3.45 -13.76
CA CYS A 116 -11.93 -2.15 -14.09
C CYS A 116 -12.24 -1.16 -12.99
N SER A 117 -11.23 -0.41 -12.55
CA SER A 117 -11.39 0.61 -11.52
C SER A 117 -11.86 1.91 -12.15
N LYS A 118 -12.77 2.60 -11.47
CA LYS A 118 -13.45 3.81 -11.95
C LYS A 118 -13.64 4.81 -10.82
N PRO A 119 -13.92 6.08 -11.12
CA PRO A 119 -14.25 7.07 -10.11
C PRO A 119 -15.56 6.65 -9.44
N SER A 120 -15.65 6.91 -8.14
CA SER A 120 -16.87 6.75 -7.37
C SER A 120 -17.90 7.78 -7.83
N ASN A 121 -19.18 7.39 -7.85
CA ASN A 121 -20.27 8.32 -8.14
C ASN A 121 -20.53 9.30 -6.97
N GLY A 122 -20.13 8.93 -5.75
CA GLY A 122 -20.39 9.71 -4.53
C GLY A 122 -19.15 10.32 -3.90
N SER A 123 -17.96 10.04 -4.43
CA SER A 123 -16.72 10.62 -3.92
C SER A 123 -15.77 10.95 -5.07
N CYS A 124 -14.91 11.95 -4.90
CA CYS A 124 -13.89 12.34 -5.89
C CYS A 124 -12.72 11.33 -5.95
N ARG A 125 -13.00 10.03 -5.78
CA ARG A 125 -11.99 9.00 -5.56
C ARG A 125 -12.15 7.91 -6.59
N LEU A 126 -11.03 7.29 -6.93
CA LEU A 126 -11.07 6.02 -7.62
C LEU A 126 -11.67 4.94 -6.68
N VAL A 127 -12.30 3.93 -7.25
CA VAL A 127 -12.74 2.71 -6.57
C VAL A 127 -12.03 1.54 -7.24
N TRP A 128 -11.19 0.85 -6.49
CA TRP A 128 -10.49 -0.35 -6.96
C TRP A 128 -11.49 -1.49 -7.08
N SER A 129 -11.96 -1.75 -8.30
CA SER A 129 -12.96 -2.80 -8.55
C SER A 129 -12.53 -4.18 -8.05
N PRO A 130 -11.25 -4.61 -8.18
CA PRO A 130 -10.80 -5.86 -7.56
C PRO A 130 -10.97 -5.89 -6.04
N PHE A 131 -10.72 -4.77 -5.36
CA PHE A 131 -10.88 -4.65 -3.92
C PHE A 131 -12.35 -4.69 -3.51
N SER A 132 -13.23 -3.97 -4.23
CA SER A 132 -14.67 -3.98 -3.93
C SER A 132 -15.29 -5.37 -4.15
N VAL A 133 -14.87 -6.09 -5.18
CA VAL A 133 -15.28 -7.48 -5.41
C VAL A 133 -14.83 -8.38 -4.26
N LEU A 134 -13.58 -8.28 -3.79
CA LEU A 134 -13.12 -9.06 -2.64
C LEU A 134 -13.91 -8.75 -1.36
N TYR A 135 -14.27 -7.48 -1.16
CA TYR A 135 -15.04 -7.03 -0.01
C TYR A 135 -16.50 -7.53 -0.03
N HIS A 136 -17.18 -7.49 -1.17
CA HIS A 136 -18.62 -7.79 -1.26
C HIS A 136 -18.97 -9.25 -1.60
N THR A 137 -18.10 -10.01 -2.27
CA THR A 137 -18.54 -11.25 -2.95
C THR A 137 -18.54 -12.49 -2.05
N ASN A 138 -17.85 -12.51 -0.90
CA ASN A 138 -17.89 -13.67 0.00
C ASN A 138 -17.17 -13.45 1.35
N MET A 139 -17.68 -14.04 2.44
CA MET A 139 -17.00 -14.11 3.75
C MET A 139 -15.59 -14.73 3.66
N LYS A 140 -15.40 -15.72 2.78
CA LYS A 140 -14.09 -16.36 2.55
C LYS A 140 -13.07 -15.42 1.89
N SER A 141 -13.51 -14.61 0.92
CA SER A 141 -12.66 -13.62 0.24
C SER A 141 -12.32 -12.44 1.15
N PHE A 142 -13.27 -12.02 1.99
CA PHE A 142 -13.04 -11.04 3.04
C PHE A 142 -12.03 -11.55 4.08
N GLY A 143 -12.13 -12.81 4.50
CA GLY A 143 -11.16 -13.45 5.39
C GLY A 143 -9.73 -13.44 4.84
N LEU A 144 -9.56 -13.64 3.52
CA LEU A 144 -8.26 -13.56 2.85
C LEU A 144 -7.70 -12.14 2.82
N LEU A 145 -8.55 -11.13 2.61
CA LEU A 145 -8.15 -9.73 2.67
C LEU A 145 -7.74 -9.34 4.10
N MET A 146 -8.52 -9.75 5.10
CA MET A 146 -8.19 -9.50 6.51
C MET A 146 -6.94 -10.24 6.95
N SER A 147 -6.71 -11.47 6.46
CA SER A 147 -5.47 -12.22 6.68
C SER A 147 -4.25 -11.47 6.11
N PHE A 148 -4.38 -10.85 4.94
CA PHE A 148 -3.34 -9.98 4.38
C PHE A 148 -3.07 -8.76 5.26
N LEU A 149 -4.11 -8.03 5.68
CA LEU A 149 -3.95 -6.86 6.55
C LEU A 149 -3.35 -7.24 7.90
N PHE A 150 -3.76 -8.38 8.45
CA PHE A 150 -3.21 -8.94 9.67
C PHE A 150 -1.74 -9.34 9.50
N PHE A 151 -1.37 -9.97 8.39
CA PHE A 151 0.01 -10.33 8.09
C PHE A 151 0.90 -9.08 7.94
N TYR A 152 0.41 -8.06 7.24
CA TYR A 152 1.08 -6.77 7.11
C TYR A 152 1.32 -6.12 8.47
N PHE A 153 0.29 -6.07 9.32
CA PHE A 153 0.39 -5.55 10.68
C PHE A 153 1.32 -6.41 11.56
N TYR A 154 1.25 -7.74 11.45
CA TYR A 154 2.11 -8.67 12.15
C TYR A 154 3.58 -8.47 11.79
N ILE A 155 3.91 -8.26 10.52
CA ILE A 155 5.28 -7.95 10.08
C ILE A 155 5.75 -6.65 10.71
N ILE A 156 4.95 -5.58 10.64
CA ILE A 156 5.30 -4.28 11.22
C ILE A 156 5.55 -4.41 12.73
N LEU A 157 4.65 -5.09 13.46
CA LEU A 157 4.82 -5.34 14.88
C LEU A 157 6.07 -6.17 15.18
N ARG A 158 6.31 -7.25 14.44
CA ARG A 158 7.49 -8.10 14.64
C ARG A 158 8.78 -7.33 14.39
N MET A 159 8.79 -6.46 13.38
CA MET A 159 9.92 -5.57 13.08
C MET A 159 10.13 -4.54 14.20
N PHE A 160 9.05 -4.00 14.77
CA PHE A 160 9.10 -3.07 15.90
C PHE A 160 9.67 -3.71 17.17
N PHE A 161 9.23 -4.93 17.51
CA PHE A 161 9.63 -5.59 18.76
C PHE A 161 10.99 -6.31 18.70
N ARG A 162 11.42 -6.79 17.52
CA ARG A 162 12.59 -7.68 17.41
C ARG A 162 13.95 -6.98 17.56
N LYS A 163 14.07 -5.71 17.16
CA LYS A 163 15.29 -4.92 17.37
C LYS A 163 14.92 -3.56 17.93
N ARG A 164 15.19 -3.38 19.23
CA ARG A 164 14.98 -2.13 19.97
C ARG A 164 15.46 -0.91 19.19
N ASP A 165 16.55 -1.04 18.45
CA ASP A 165 17.19 0.08 17.75
C ASP A 165 16.35 0.68 16.62
N TRP A 166 15.52 -0.09 15.90
CA TRP A 166 14.79 0.47 14.74
C TRP A 166 13.62 1.35 15.17
N GLY A 167 12.80 0.84 16.09
CA GLY A 167 11.67 1.56 16.66
C GLY A 167 12.09 2.76 17.51
N ILE A 168 13.26 2.70 18.16
CA ILE A 168 13.78 3.78 18.99
C ILE A 168 14.41 4.89 18.17
N LYS A 169 15.15 4.56 17.08
CA LYS A 169 15.90 5.58 16.34
C LYS A 169 15.02 6.52 15.53
N TYR A 170 13.95 5.99 14.91
CA TYR A 170 13.03 6.76 14.07
C TYR A 170 11.55 6.42 14.37
N PRO A 171 11.05 6.76 15.56
CA PRO A 171 9.73 6.33 16.01
C PRO A 171 8.61 6.91 15.12
N PHE A 172 8.75 8.12 14.57
CA PHE A 172 7.65 8.73 13.82
C PHE A 172 7.36 8.03 12.51
N ARG A 173 8.34 7.36 11.89
CA ARG A 173 8.12 6.51 10.69
C ARG A 173 6.99 5.49 10.87
N PHE A 174 6.84 4.92 12.07
CA PHE A 174 5.80 3.94 12.38
C PHE A 174 4.44 4.56 12.64
N TRP A 175 4.42 5.79 13.16
CA TRP A 175 3.19 6.51 13.48
C TRP A 175 2.48 7.05 12.23
N ILE A 176 3.15 7.13 11.09
CA ILE A 176 2.54 7.65 9.85
C ILE A 176 1.34 6.79 9.42
N LEU A 177 1.43 5.47 9.55
CA LEU A 177 0.32 4.58 9.17
C LEU A 177 -0.93 4.80 10.05
N PRO A 178 -0.87 4.71 11.39
CA PRO A 178 -2.05 4.97 12.22
C PRO A 178 -2.53 6.42 12.11
N ILE A 179 -1.63 7.41 11.99
CA ILE A 179 -2.02 8.81 11.77
C ILE A 179 -2.76 8.96 10.43
N SER A 180 -2.23 8.38 9.35
CA SER A 180 -2.88 8.40 8.03
C SER A 180 -4.24 7.72 8.06
N PHE A 181 -4.38 6.63 8.81
CA PHE A 181 -5.65 5.95 9.02
C PHE A 181 -6.67 6.81 9.77
N ILE A 182 -6.26 7.49 10.84
CA ILE A 182 -7.12 8.42 11.60
C ILE A 182 -7.55 9.59 10.70
N ILE A 183 -6.61 10.24 10.00
CA ILE A 183 -6.90 11.35 9.09
C ILE A 183 -7.85 10.91 7.97
N ALA A 184 -7.58 9.75 7.35
CA ALA A 184 -8.46 9.19 6.33
C ALA A 184 -9.87 8.90 6.86
N SER A 185 -9.98 8.38 8.08
CA SER A 185 -11.25 8.08 8.73
C SER A 185 -12.06 9.35 8.99
N ILE A 186 -11.44 10.37 9.59
CA ILE A 186 -12.06 11.68 9.84
C ILE A 186 -12.51 12.32 8.52
N TYR A 187 -11.62 12.35 7.53
CA TYR A 187 -11.96 12.91 6.21
C TYR A 187 -13.14 12.18 5.57
N CYS A 188 -13.16 10.84 5.58
CA CYS A 188 -14.27 10.08 5.00
C CYS A 188 -15.59 10.33 5.71
N TRP A 189 -15.55 10.46 7.04
CA TRP A 189 -16.73 10.77 7.84
C TRP A 189 -17.28 12.15 7.51
N ILE A 190 -16.42 13.17 7.37
CA ILE A 190 -16.83 14.54 7.02
C ILE A 190 -17.44 14.60 5.61
N VAL A 191 -16.81 13.96 4.62
CA VAL A 191 -17.21 14.08 3.21
C VAL A 191 -18.43 13.23 2.86
N ASN A 192 -18.49 11.99 3.35
CA ASN A 192 -19.53 11.04 2.96
C ASN A 192 -20.66 10.93 3.99
N GLY A 193 -20.51 11.51 5.19
CA GLY A 193 -21.43 11.34 6.32
C GLY A 193 -21.48 9.92 6.90
N VAL A 194 -20.81 8.94 6.28
CA VAL A 194 -20.81 7.52 6.65
C VAL A 194 -19.40 6.94 6.55
N PHE A 195 -19.05 6.07 7.50
CA PHE A 195 -17.82 5.30 7.48
C PHE A 195 -17.84 4.25 6.35
N ASN A 196 -17.30 4.60 5.19
CA ASN A 196 -17.05 3.65 4.11
C ASN A 196 -15.60 3.15 4.17
N SER A 197 -15.40 1.89 4.57
CA SER A 197 -14.07 1.30 4.78
C SER A 197 -13.22 1.25 3.51
N ILE A 198 -13.83 1.10 2.33
CA ILE A 198 -13.11 1.07 1.03
C ILE A 198 -12.45 2.43 0.76
N ASP A 199 -13.23 3.48 1.01
CA ASP A 199 -12.84 4.87 0.85
C ASP A 199 -11.75 5.29 1.82
N ILE A 200 -11.85 4.84 3.08
CA ILE A 200 -10.82 5.03 4.12
C ILE A 200 -9.53 4.36 3.67
N PHE A 201 -9.58 3.07 3.35
CA PHE A 201 -8.40 2.28 3.00
C PHE A 201 -7.64 2.90 1.82
N GLY A 202 -8.33 3.24 0.74
CA GLY A 202 -7.69 3.89 -0.39
C GLY A 202 -7.04 5.23 -0.01
N SER A 203 -7.63 5.99 0.91
CA SER A 203 -7.12 7.32 1.31
C SER A 203 -5.88 7.21 2.17
N VAL A 204 -5.79 6.18 3.01
CA VAL A 204 -4.56 5.87 3.76
C VAL A 204 -3.37 5.74 2.82
N TRP A 205 -3.50 5.02 1.72
CA TRP A 205 -2.39 4.82 0.78
C TRP A 205 -1.95 6.11 0.07
N CYS A 206 -2.88 7.01 -0.23
CA CYS A 206 -2.55 8.31 -0.82
C CYS A 206 -1.75 9.17 0.18
N PHE A 207 -2.21 9.23 1.44
CA PHE A 207 -1.49 9.97 2.49
C PHE A 207 -0.14 9.34 2.82
N MET A 208 -0.06 8.00 2.88
CA MET A 208 1.18 7.27 3.10
C MET A 208 2.20 7.55 1.99
N ALA A 209 1.77 7.60 0.72
CA ALA A 209 2.67 7.81 -0.40
C ALA A 209 3.37 9.19 -0.35
N VAL A 210 2.67 10.22 0.12
CA VAL A 210 3.26 11.55 0.35
C VAL A 210 4.06 11.58 1.66
N GLY A 211 3.42 11.21 2.77
CA GLY A 211 3.95 11.44 4.11
C GLY A 211 5.11 10.52 4.49
N PHE A 212 5.06 9.24 4.11
CA PHE A 212 6.04 8.26 4.56
C PHE A 212 7.46 8.58 4.08
N GLY A 213 7.62 8.95 2.81
CA GLY A 213 8.90 9.35 2.24
C GLY A 213 9.47 10.60 2.91
N ILE A 214 8.66 11.65 3.05
CA ILE A 214 9.07 12.94 3.62
C ILE A 214 9.55 12.76 5.07
N VAL A 215 8.73 12.13 5.92
CA VAL A 215 9.10 11.90 7.32
C VAL A 215 10.34 11.02 7.43
N SER A 216 10.49 10.03 6.55
CA SER A 216 11.66 9.16 6.56
C SER A 216 12.96 9.94 6.29
N ILE A 217 12.95 10.89 5.36
CA ILE A 217 14.12 11.75 5.05
C ILE A 217 14.44 12.68 6.21
N LEU A 218 13.42 13.20 6.90
CA LEU A 218 13.61 14.10 8.03
C LEU A 218 14.20 13.40 9.26
N HIS A 219 14.35 12.07 9.22
CA HIS A 219 14.92 11.27 10.32
C HIS A 219 14.20 11.49 11.65
N LEU A 220 12.87 11.68 11.58
CA LEU A 220 11.96 11.75 12.72
C LEU A 220 11.50 10.33 13.07
#